data_AF-A0A0Q3T5N1-F1
#
_entry.id   AF-A0A0Q3T5N1-F1
#
_cell.length_a   1.000
_cell.length_b   1.000
_cell.length_c   1.000
_cell.angle_alpha   90.00
_cell.angle_beta   90.00
_cell.angle_gamma   90.00
#
_symmetry.space_group_name_H-M   'P 1'
#
loop_
_entity.id
_entity.type
_entity.pdbx_description
1 polymer ?
#
loop_
_entity_poly.entity_id
_entity_poly.type
_entity_poly.pdbx_seq_one_letter_code
_entity_poly.pdbx_strand_id
1 'polypeptide(L)' 'MKKKDIIIYGCVIIGAGIGLIIDHPFPAVLVGLGAGYLLQSFFSKEK' A
#
# COMPACT_ATOMS: atom_id res chain seq x y z
N MET A 1 -4.95 1.48 -17.57
CA MET A 1 -4.57 1.50 -16.14
C MET A 1 -5.75 1.02 -15.33
N LYS A 2 -5.67 -0.15 -14.70
CA LYS A 2 -6.80 -0.73 -13.97
C LYS A 2 -6.91 -0.02 -12.61
N LYS A 3 -8.13 0.33 -12.17
CA LYS A 3 -8.39 0.98 -10.86
C LYS A 3 -7.71 0.27 -9.67
N LYS A 4 -7.42 -1.03 -9.82
CA LYS A 4 -6.69 -1.85 -8.85
C LYS A 4 -5.26 -1.37 -8.57
N ASP A 5 -4.52 -0.91 -9.58
CA ASP A 5 -3.14 -0.45 -9.41
C ASP A 5 -3.08 0.88 -8.65
N ILE A 6 -4.13 1.71 -8.80
CA ILE A 6 -4.25 3.01 -8.13
C ILE A 6 -4.36 2.86 -6.60
N ILE A 7 -4.98 1.79 -6.11
CA ILE A 7 -5.18 1.53 -4.68
C ILE A 7 -3.84 1.13 -4.03
N ILE A 8 -3.08 0.24 -4.69
CA ILE A 8 -1.74 -0.13 -4.21
C ILE A 8 -0.83 1.10 -4.22
N TYR A 9 -0.85 1.89 -5.29
CA TYR A 9 -0.02 3.08 -5.41
C TYR A 9 -0.30 4.09 -4.28
N GLY A 10 -1.58 4.34 -3.97
CA GLY A 10 -1.96 5.20 -2.85
C GLY A 10 -1.51 4.66 -1.49
N CYS A 11 -1.67 3.35 -1.25
CA CYS A 11 -1.26 2.72 0.01
C CYS A 11 0.26 2.75 0.21
N VAL A 12 1.03 2.56 -0.86
CA VAL A 12 2.49 2.65 -0.85
C VAL A 12 2.97 4.08 -0.59
N ILE A 13 2.35 5.09 -1.20
CA ILE A 13 2.68 6.51 -0.94
C ILE A 13 2.43 6.88 0.52
N ILE A 14 1.27 6.47 1.07
CA ILE A 14 0.94 6.74 2.48
C ILE A 14 1.90 5.99 3.40
N GLY A 15 2.22 4.73 3.10
CA GLY A 15 3.22 3.95 3.85
C GLY A 15 4.62 4.55 3.81
N ALA A 16 5.05 5.08 2.67
CA ALA A 16 6.30 5.81 2.54
C ALA A 16 6.30 7.12 3.35
N GLY A 17 5.20 7.87 3.30
CA GLY A 17 5.03 9.11 4.07
C GLY A 17 5.09 8.89 5.57
N ILE A 18 4.37 7.87 6.07
CA ILE A 18 4.41 7.48 7.48
C ILE A 18 5.80 6.95 7.86
N GLY A 19 6.44 6.19 6.98
CA GLY A 19 7.79 5.67 7.19
C GLY A 19 8.87 6.73 7.33
N LEU A 20 8.77 7.80 6.56
CA LEU A 20 9.67 8.95 6.66
C LEU A 20 9.50 9.70 7.98
N ILE A 21 8.28 9.75 8.53
CA ILE A 21 8.00 10.41 9.82
C ILE A 21 8.60 9.60 10.99
N ILE A 22 8.67 8.28 10.87
CA ILE A 22 9.15 7.37 11.93
C ILE A 22 10.67 7.08 11.80
N ASP A 23 11.38 7.76 10.89
CA ASP A 23 12.80 7.51 10.55
C ASP A 23 13.08 6.05 10.10
N HIS A 24 12.01 5.31 9.78
CA HIS A 24 12.04 3.92 9.38
C HIS A 24 11.24 3.72 8.08
N PRO A 25 11.73 4.28 6.95
CA PRO A 25 11.03 4.24 5.68
C PRO A 25 10.93 2.82 5.10
N PHE A 26 11.97 2.00 5.28
CA PHE A 26 12.05 0.66 4.71
C PHE A 26 10.93 -0.29 5.22
N PRO A 27 10.74 -0.47 6.55
CA PRO A 27 9.67 -1.32 7.06
C PRO A 27 8.28 -0.74 6.80
N ALA A 28 8.12 0.59 6.83
CA ALA A 28 6.82 1.20 6.59
C ALA A 28 6.35 1.09 5.13
N VAL A 29 7.26 1.19 4.16
CA VAL A 29 6.97 0.93 2.74
C VAL A 29 6.59 -0.54 2.53
N LEU A 30 7.27 -1.48 3.19
CA LEU A 30 6.91 -2.91 3.17
C LEU A 30 5.52 -3.16 3.75
N VAL A 31 5.17 -2.52 4.85
CA VAL A 31 3.84 -2.60 5.45
C VAL A 31 2.78 -1.97 4.53
N GLY A 32 3.07 -0.82 3.92
CA GLY A 32 2.17 -0.17 2.95
C GLY A 32 1.94 -0.98 1.67
N LEU A 33 3.00 -1.63 1.16
CA LEU A 33 2.91 -2.53 0.00
C LEU A 33 2.11 -3.80 0.37
N GLY A 34 2.38 -4.40 1.54
CA GLY A 34 1.67 -5.58 2.04
C GLY A 34 0.19 -5.30 2.32
N ALA A 35 -0.13 -4.19 2.97
CA ALA A 35 -1.50 -3.74 3.21
C ALA A 35 -2.23 -3.43 1.90
N GLY A 36 -1.56 -2.74 0.96
CA GLY A 36 -2.09 -2.48 -0.37
C GLY A 36 -2.43 -3.75 -1.15
N TYR A 37 -1.57 -4.78 -1.08
CA TYR A 37 -1.81 -6.08 -1.71
C TYR A 37 -2.94 -6.87 -1.03
N LEU A 38 -3.01 -6.86 0.30
CA LEU A 38 -4.09 -7.50 1.06
C LEU A 38 -5.45 -6.86 0.72
N LEU A 39 -5.50 -5.52 0.70
CA LEU A 39 -6.71 -4.77 0.39
C LEU A 39 -7.11 -4.95 -1.08
N GLN A 40 -6.14 -4.97 -1.99
CA GLN A 40 -6.39 -5.32 -3.40
C GLN A 40 -6.88 -6.76 -3.54
N SER A 41 -6.34 -7.72 -2.78
CA SER A 41 -6.75 -9.13 -2.82
C SER A 41 -8.18 -9.30 -2.32
N PHE A 42 -8.54 -8.66 -1.20
CA PHE A 42 -9.90 -8.62 -0.69
C PHE A 42 -10.89 -8.02 -1.70
N PHE A 43 -10.55 -6.85 -2.26
CA PHE A 43 -11.40 -6.15 -3.23
C PHE A 43 -11.43 -6.84 -4.61
N SER A 44 -10.41 -7.65 -4.92
CA SER A 44 -10.38 -8.52 -6.10
C SER A 44 -11.27 -9.74 -5.96
N LYS A 45 -11.40 -10.25 -4.72
CA LYS A 45 -12.17 -11.44 -4.39
C LYS A 45 -13.66 -11.15 -4.29
N GLU A 46 -14.04 -9.90 -4.11
CA GLU A 46 -15.44 -9.42 -4.07
C GLU A 46 -16.04 -9.19 -5.49
N LYS A 47 -15.38 -9.67 -6.56
CA LYS A 47 -15.91 -9.68 -7.92
C LYS A 47 -16.04 -11.08 -8.49
#